data_AF-A0A1G9K515-F1
#
_entry.id   AF-A0A1G9K515-F1
#
_cell.length_a   1.000
_cell.length_b   1.000
_cell.length_c   1.000
_cell.angle_alpha   90.00
_cell.angle_beta   90.00
_cell.angle_gamma   90.00
#
_symmetry.space_group_name_H-M   'P 1'
#
loop_
_entity.id
_entity.type
_entity.pdbx_description
1 polymer ?
#
loop_
_entity_poly.entity_id
_entity_poly.type
_entity_poly.pdbx_seq_one_letter_code
_entity_poly.pdbx_strand_id
1 'polypeptide(L)' 'MLSKFKKNQKGFTLIELLIVVAIIGILAAIAIPQFASYRERAFNSAAQSDLRTIRTSVEAHYAENYQYPATN' A
#
# COMPACT_ATOMS: atom_id res chain seq x y z
N MET A 1 30.17 41.03 -34.22
CA MET A 1 29.15 40.01 -34.57
C MET A 1 28.90 39.13 -33.36
N LEU A 2 27.75 39.25 -32.70
CA LEU A 2 27.29 38.28 -31.70
C LEU A 2 25.80 38.02 -31.98
N SER A 3 25.56 36.99 -32.78
CA SER A 3 24.22 36.48 -33.07
C SER A 3 23.65 35.80 -31.82
N LYS A 4 22.57 36.39 -31.29
CA LYS A 4 21.90 35.93 -30.07
C LYS A 4 20.86 34.88 -30.46
N PHE A 5 21.14 33.61 -30.22
CA PHE A 5 20.15 32.53 -30.31
C PHE A 5 19.08 32.74 -29.22
N LYS A 6 17.93 33.33 -29.55
CA LYS A 6 16.74 33.23 -28.71
C LYS A 6 16.27 31.77 -28.75
N LYS A 7 16.57 31.00 -27.69
CA LYS A 7 15.90 29.71 -27.44
C LYS A 7 14.41 30.01 -27.27
N ASN A 8 13.58 29.52 -28.20
CA ASN A 8 12.12 29.55 -28.07
C ASN A 8 11.73 28.75 -26.82
N GLN A 9 11.53 29.44 -25.70
CA GLN A 9 10.89 28.85 -24.52
C GLN A 9 9.40 28.70 -24.83
N LYS A 10 9.02 27.52 -25.34
CA LYS A 10 7.61 27.14 -25.44
C LYS A 10 7.12 26.86 -24.02
N GLY A 11 6.23 27.72 -23.53
CA GLY A 11 5.50 27.47 -22.28
C GLY A 11 4.52 26.31 -22.44
N PHE A 12 4.14 25.71 -21.31
CA PHE A 12 3.15 24.63 -21.25
C PHE A 12 1.74 25.20 -21.44
N THR A 13 0.87 24.45 -22.12
CA THR A 13 -0.51 24.86 -22.38
C THR A 13 -1.44 24.47 -21.22
N LEU A 14 -2.52 25.22 -21.02
CA LEU A 14 -3.54 24.88 -20.03
C LEU A 14 -4.24 23.55 -20.35
N ILE A 15 -4.35 23.19 -21.64
CA ILE A 15 -4.98 21.94 -22.04
C ILE A 15 -4.12 20.73 -21.68
N GLU A 16 -2.79 20.84 -21.77
CA GLU A 16 -1.89 19.79 -21.30
C GLU A 16 -2.02 19.61 -19.77
N LEU A 17 -2.18 20.68 -18.98
CA LEU A 17 -2.38 20.55 -17.53
C LEU A 17 -3.70 19.87 -17.21
N LEU A 18 -4.76 20.26 -17.92
CA LEU A 18 -6.10 19.71 -17.71
C LEU A 18 -6.14 18.20 -17.94
N ILE A 19 -5.51 17.72 -19.02
CA ILE A 19 -5.43 16.28 -19.32
C ILE A 19 -4.63 15.55 -18.24
N VAL A 20 -3.50 16.12 -17.79
CA VAL A 20 -2.69 15.51 -16.73
C VAL A 20 -3.48 15.37 -15.42
N VAL A 21 -4.18 16.42 -14.99
CA VAL A 21 -4.98 16.36 -13.76
C VAL A 21 -6.15 15.39 -13.92
N ALA A 22 -6.78 15.32 -15.09
CA ALA A 22 -7.84 14.36 -15.36
C ALA A 22 -7.36 12.91 -15.23
N ILE A 23 -6.20 12.57 -15.82
CA ILE A 23 -5.61 11.23 -15.71
C ILE A 23 -5.24 10.91 -14.26
N ILE A 24 -4.57 11.83 -13.56
CA ILE A 24 -4.22 11.65 -12.14
C ILE A 24 -5.47 11.47 -11.27
N GLY A 25 -6.55 12.22 -11.55
CA GLY A 25 -7.82 12.11 -10.84
C GLY A 25 -8.45 10.73 -10.98
N ILE A 26 -8.49 10.17 -12.19
CA ILE A 26 -9.03 8.82 -12.44
C ILE A 26 -8.18 7.77 -11.71
N LEU A 27 -6.85 7.87 -11.83
CA LEU A 27 -5.94 6.93 -11.16
C LEU A 27 -6.07 7.00 -9.64
N ALA A 28 -6.14 8.20 -9.06
CA ALA A 28 -6.28 8.41 -7.62
C ALA A 28 -7.62 7.88 -7.09
N ALA A 29 -8.71 8.09 -7.83
CA ALA A 29 -10.05 7.62 -7.45
C ALA A 29 -10.11 6.09 -7.29
N ILE A 30 -9.36 5.34 -8.10
CA ILE A 30 -9.29 3.87 -8.02
C ILE A 30 -8.21 3.43 -7.01
N ALA A 31 -7.03 4.05 -7.06
CA ALA A 31 -5.87 3.62 -6.27
C ALA A 31 -6.07 3.82 -4.76
N ILE A 32 -6.68 4.92 -4.33
CA ILE A 32 -6.86 5.23 -2.90
C ILE A 32 -7.72 4.17 -2.18
N PRO A 33 -8.96 3.87 -2.60
CA PRO A 33 -9.78 2.86 -1.94
C PRO A 33 -9.19 1.45 -2.08
N GLN A 34 -8.61 1.13 -3.24
CA GLN A 34 -7.94 -0.16 -3.45
C GLN A 34 -6.77 -0.37 -2.49
N PHE A 35 -5.93 0.65 -2.31
CA PHE A 35 -4.78 0.60 -1.40
C PHE A 35 -5.22 0.50 0.06
N ALA A 36 -6.26 1.24 0.47
CA ALA A 36 -6.83 1.15 1.81
C ALA A 36 -7.32 -0.29 2.11
N SER A 37 -8.07 -0.87 1.18
CA SER A 37 -8.57 -2.24 1.29
C SER A 37 -7.44 -3.29 1.26
N TYR A 38 -6.39 -3.05 0.48
CA TYR A 38 -5.20 -3.91 0.47
C TYR A 38 -4.47 -3.90 1.80
N ARG A 39 -4.30 -2.73 2.41
CA ARG A 39 -3.68 -2.58 3.73
C ARG A 39 -4.47 -3.30 4.82
N GLU A 40 -5.80 -3.17 4.79
CA GLU A 40 -6.68 -3.89 5.73
C GLU A 40 -6.57 -5.41 5.57
N ARG A 41 -6.60 -5.92 4.34
CA ARG A 41 -6.38 -7.35 4.07
C ARG A 41 -5.02 -7.82 4.55
N ALA A 42 -3.97 -7.04 4.33
CA ALA A 42 -2.62 -7.38 4.78
C ALA A 42 -2.55 -7.45 6.31
N PHE A 43 -3.15 -6.48 7.00
CA PHE A 43 -3.25 -6.47 8.47
C PHE A 43 -3.99 -7.70 9.00
N ASN A 44 -5.16 -8.01 8.44
CA ASN A 44 -5.95 -9.18 8.83
C ASN A 44 -5.20 -10.49 8.52
N SER A 45 -4.50 -10.56 7.39
CA SER A 45 -3.70 -11.73 7.01
C SER A 45 -2.54 -11.96 7.98
N ALA A 46 -1.85 -10.89 8.39
CA ALA A 46 -0.79 -10.94 9.40
C ALA A 46 -1.35 -11.42 10.74
N ALA A 47 -2.43 -10.81 11.24
CA ALA A 47 -3.07 -11.22 12.48
C ALA A 47 -3.52 -12.70 12.45
N GLN A 48 -4.09 -13.18 11.34
CA GLN A 48 -4.42 -14.59 11.18
C GLN A 48 -3.19 -15.49 11.19
N SER A 49 -2.07 -15.04 10.64
CA SER A 49 -0.80 -15.78 10.67
C SER A 49 -0.25 -15.89 12.09
N ASP A 50 -0.32 -14.80 12.85
CA ASP A 50 0.10 -14.77 14.24
C ASP A 50 -0.76 -15.71 15.09
N LEU A 51 -2.08 -15.67 14.92
CA LEU A 51 -3.01 -16.58 15.60
C LEU A 51 -2.74 -18.05 15.26
N ARG A 52 -2.43 -18.38 14.00
CA ARG A 52 -2.04 -19.75 13.61
C ARG A 52 -0.76 -20.17 14.32
N THR A 53 0.22 -19.27 14.39
CA THR A 53 1.50 -19.53 15.06
C THR A 53 1.31 -19.79 16.56
N ILE A 54 0.51 -18.94 17.22
CA ILE A 54 0.16 -19.11 18.64
C ILE A 54 -0.59 -20.43 18.85
N ARG A 55 -1.57 -20.74 17.99
CA ARG A 55 -2.31 -22.00 18.09
C ARG A 55 -1.37 -23.20 18.01
N THR A 56 -0.47 -23.22 17.03
CA THR A 56 0.49 -24.31 16.87
C THR A 56 1.44 -24.42 18.07
N SER A 57 1.90 -23.30 18.64
CA SER A 57 2.78 -23.34 19.82
C SER A 57 2.05 -23.82 21.08
N VAL A 58 0.80 -23.42 21.27
CA VAL A 58 -0.06 -23.88 22.36
C VAL A 58 -0.37 -25.37 22.24
N GLU A 59 -0.71 -25.84 21.04
CA GLU A 59 -0.95 -27.27 20.76
C GLU A 59 0.33 -28.10 20.99
N ALA A 60 1.50 -27.59 20.59
CA ALA A 60 2.78 -28.25 20.86
C ALA A 60 3.08 -28.35 22.36
N HIS A 61 2.87 -27.27 23.12
CA HIS A 61 3.05 -27.29 24.58
C HIS A 61 2.12 -28.30 25.26
N TYR A 62 0.87 -28.39 24.82
CA TYR A 62 -0.08 -29.37 25.33
C TYR A 62 0.37 -30.81 25.03
N ALA A 63 0.88 -31.06 23.83
CA ALA A 63 1.38 -32.38 23.45
C ALA A 63 2.57 -32.84 24.31
N GLU A 64 3.40 -31.90 24.77
CA GLU A 64 4.56 -32.19 25.63
C GLU A 64 4.19 -32.34 27.11
N ASN A 65 3.34 -31.44 27.62
CA ASN A 65 3.11 -31.30 29.07
C ASN A 65 1.74 -31.83 29.54
N TYR A 66 0.90 -32.30 28.61
CA TYR A 66 -0.50 -32.68 28.85
C TYR A 66 -1.37 -31.58 29.49
N GLN A 67 -0.90 -30.33 29.42
CA GLN A 67 -1.54 -29.16 30.01
C GLN A 67 -1.36 -27.94 29.09
N TYR A 68 -2.41 -27.14 28.97
CA TYR A 68 -2.34 -25.87 28.24
C TYR A 68 -1.50 -24.86 29.03
N PRO A 69 -0.79 -23.95 28.35
CA PRO A 69 -0.03 -22.89 29.00
C PRO A 69 -0.98 -22.01 29.84
N ALA A 70 -0.52 -21.61 31.03
CA ALA A 70 -1.29 -20.77 31.92
C ALA A 70 -1.56 -19.40 31.27
N THR A 71 -2.81 -18.93 31.34
CA THR A 71 -3.19 -17.59 30.90
C THR A 71 -2.66 -16.57 31.90
N ASN A 72 -1.73 -15.72 31.46
CA ASN A 72 -1.40 -14.45 32.13
C ASN A 72 -1.77 -13.30 31.20
#